data_AF-A0A6A5RDF8-F1
#
_entry.id   AF-A0A6A5RDF8-F1
#
_cell.length_a   1.000
_cell.length_b   1.000
_cell.length_c   1.000
_cell.angle_alpha   90.00
_cell.angle_beta   90.00
_cell.angle_gamma   90.00
#
_symmetry.space_group_name_H-M   'P 1'
#
loop_
_entity.id
_entity.type
_entity.pdbx_description
1 polymer ?
#
loop_
_entity_poly.entity_id
_entity_poly.type
_entity_poly.pdbx_seq_one_letter_code
_entity_poly.pdbx_strand_id
1 'polypeptide(L)'
;MALPDSVVPKLRLDGSNHFHWEKAYKLYAKSQGYHGLLDGTWEEPEVNKGDTLITPRTINTTYPDQASLLQAQEEVKEHNKAVEEQYVEEWKQRRRWEAASAALGLVLLSTVPQSLYESISDLPDIADQFNTIVGRFRDQGVTECSIWADFFKLRAHECNTTITFVDKFKAGLAKLTQIKDCKLSDRQAVY
;
A
#
# COMPACT_ATOMS: atom_id res chain seq x y z
N MET A 1 -16.74 19.31 11.63
CA MET A 1 -17.23 18.42 10.55
C MET A 1 -16.84 17.00 10.93
N ALA A 2 -17.81 16.13 11.20
CA ALA A 2 -17.53 14.71 11.35
C ALA A 2 -17.18 14.17 9.96
N LEU A 3 -16.01 13.57 9.81
CA LEU A 3 -15.71 12.75 8.64
C LEU A 3 -16.84 11.72 8.52
N PRO A 4 -17.42 11.51 7.32
CA PRO A 4 -18.43 10.46 7.14
C PRO A 4 -17.90 9.16 7.71
N ASP A 5 -18.78 8.32 8.28
CA ASP A 5 -18.43 6.98 8.74
C ASP A 5 -17.56 6.33 7.65
N SER A 6 -16.28 6.19 7.95
CA SER A 6 -15.29 5.76 6.96
C SER A 6 -15.75 4.41 6.43
N VAL A 7 -15.82 4.28 5.09
CA VAL A 7 -16.12 3.02 4.39
C VAL A 7 -15.15 1.92 4.85
N VAL A 8 -13.97 2.31 5.30
CA VAL A 8 -13.00 1.46 5.97
C VAL A 8 -13.25 1.49 7.48
N PRO A 9 -13.48 0.34 8.15
CA PRO A 9 -13.71 0.28 9.59
C PRO A 9 -12.48 0.78 10.34
N LYS A 10 -12.62 1.19 11.61
CA LYS A 10 -11.45 1.49 12.44
C LYS A 10 -10.67 0.21 12.75
N LEU A 11 -9.35 0.24 12.58
CA LEU A 11 -8.45 -0.82 12.98
C LEU A 11 -8.38 -0.87 14.51
N ARG A 12 -8.54 -2.05 15.09
CA ARG A 12 -8.39 -2.23 16.53
C ARG A 12 -6.92 -2.37 16.88
N LEU A 13 -6.54 -1.86 18.05
CA LEU A 13 -5.18 -1.94 18.60
C LEU A 13 -4.68 -3.38 18.74
N ASP A 14 -5.59 -4.31 19.05
CA ASP A 14 -5.31 -5.73 19.19
C ASP A 14 -5.21 -6.48 17.84
N GLY A 15 -5.47 -5.79 16.72
CA GLY A 15 -5.45 -6.38 15.39
C GLY A 15 -6.58 -7.35 15.10
N SER A 16 -7.59 -7.47 15.97
CA SER A 16 -8.61 -8.53 15.86
C SER A 16 -9.42 -8.44 14.55
N ASN A 17 -9.49 -7.24 13.96
CA ASN A 17 -10.19 -6.97 12.71
C ASN A 17 -9.25 -6.60 11.56
N HIS A 18 -7.93 -6.82 11.67
CA HIS A 18 -6.96 -6.39 10.65
C HIS A 18 -7.30 -6.93 9.25
N PHE A 19 -7.78 -8.17 9.13
CA PHE A 19 -8.16 -8.76 7.83
C PHE A 19 -9.31 -7.99 7.16
N HIS A 20 -10.31 -7.59 7.94
CA HIS A 20 -11.45 -6.82 7.45
C HIS A 20 -11.02 -5.39 7.09
N TRP A 21 -10.15 -4.80 7.91
CA TRP A 21 -9.55 -3.50 7.65
C TRP A 21 -8.73 -3.50 6.35
N GLU A 22 -7.81 -4.47 6.19
CA GLU A 22 -6.95 -4.63 5.00
C GLU A 22 -7.79 -4.72 3.73
N LYS A 23 -8.82 -5.59 3.75
CA LYS A 23 -9.73 -5.75 2.60
C LYS A 23 -10.52 -4.49 2.30
N ALA A 24 -11.08 -3.83 3.31
CA ALA A 24 -11.86 -2.61 3.12
C ALA A 24 -10.99 -1.48 2.56
N TYR A 25 -9.77 -1.33 3.06
CA TYR A 25 -8.81 -0.34 2.58
C TYR A 25 -8.42 -0.58 1.12
N LYS A 26 -8.10 -1.82 0.75
CA LYS A 26 -7.83 -2.20 -0.66
C LYS A 26 -9.03 -1.96 -1.57
N LEU A 27 -10.25 -2.29 -1.11
CA LEU A 27 -11.48 -2.04 -1.87
C LEU A 27 -11.76 -0.56 -2.04
N TYR A 28 -11.51 0.25 -1.01
CA TYR A 28 -11.61 1.71 -1.08
C TYR A 28 -10.62 2.28 -2.10
N ALA A 29 -9.34 1.87 -2.03
CA ALA A 29 -8.35 2.29 -3.01
C ALA A 29 -8.78 1.90 -4.44
N LYS A 30 -9.32 0.69 -4.63
CA LYS A 30 -9.83 0.24 -5.93
C LYS A 30 -11.05 1.05 -6.40
N SER A 31 -11.99 1.37 -5.52
CA SER A 31 -13.19 2.13 -5.90
C SER A 31 -12.88 3.56 -6.32
N GLN A 32 -11.81 4.15 -5.77
CA GLN A 32 -11.30 5.47 -6.15
C GLN A 32 -10.31 5.43 -7.32
N GLY A 33 -9.92 4.24 -7.81
CA GLY A 33 -8.90 4.07 -8.85
C GLY A 33 -7.47 4.34 -8.38
N TYR A 34 -7.22 4.26 -7.07
CA TYR A 34 -5.93 4.51 -6.42
C TYR A 34 -5.19 3.21 -6.05
N HIS A 35 -5.68 2.04 -6.48
CA HIS A 35 -5.06 0.75 -6.17
C HIS A 35 -3.58 0.69 -6.59
N GLY A 36 -3.21 1.37 -7.67
CA GLY A 36 -1.84 1.42 -8.18
C GLY A 36 -0.82 1.98 -7.18
N LEU A 37 -1.25 2.82 -6.23
CA LEU A 37 -0.40 3.33 -5.16
C LEU A 37 -0.06 2.24 -4.13
N LEU A 38 -0.90 1.21 -3.98
CA LEU A 38 -0.70 0.17 -2.96
C LEU A 38 0.09 -1.03 -3.48
N ASP A 39 0.05 -1.30 -4.79
CA ASP A 39 0.77 -2.40 -5.42
C ASP A 39 2.07 -1.96 -6.11
N GLY A 40 2.38 -0.66 -6.06
CA GLY A 40 3.58 -0.07 -6.64
C GLY A 40 3.51 0.15 -8.15
N THR A 41 2.36 -0.08 -8.80
CA THR A 41 2.23 0.16 -10.25
C THR A 41 2.03 1.63 -10.61
N TRP A 42 1.75 2.49 -9.63
CA TRP A 42 1.61 3.94 -9.81
C TRP A 42 2.62 4.70 -8.95
N GLU A 43 3.82 4.85 -9.49
CA GLU A 43 4.92 5.59 -8.85
C GLU A 43 4.72 7.12 -8.94
N GLU A 44 5.45 7.86 -8.10
CA GLU A 44 5.44 9.34 -8.14
C GLU A 44 5.90 9.82 -9.52
N PRO A 45 5.08 10.60 -10.24
CA PRO A 45 5.48 11.13 -11.54
C PRO A 45 6.61 12.16 -11.40
N GLU A 46 7.68 11.97 -12.15
CA GLU A 46 8.70 13.00 -12.33
C GLU A 46 8.12 14.17 -13.15
N VAL A 47 8.47 15.39 -12.75
CA VAL A 47 8.06 16.60 -13.48
C VAL A 47 9.30 17.37 -13.87
N ASN A 48 9.48 17.53 -15.17
CA ASN A 48 10.58 18.27 -15.76
C ASN A 48 10.04 19.49 -16.49
N LYS A 49 10.44 20.69 -16.05
CA LYS A 49 10.02 21.94 -16.69
C LYS A 49 10.55 22.11 -18.11
N GLY A 50 11.58 21.34 -18.48
CA GLY A 50 12.28 21.43 -19.76
C GLY A 50 13.00 22.76 -19.96
N ASP A 51 13.88 22.80 -20.96
CA ASP A 51 14.61 24.01 -21.32
C ASP A 51 13.91 24.74 -22.47
N THR A 52 13.43 25.94 -22.18
CA THR A 52 12.90 26.85 -23.21
C THR A 52 14.03 27.54 -23.95
N LEU A 53 13.87 27.68 -25.26
CA LEU A 53 14.80 28.42 -26.11
C LEU A 53 14.50 29.92 -26.09
N ILE A 54 15.55 30.72 -26.22
CA ILE A 54 15.45 32.17 -26.31
C ILE A 54 15.11 32.54 -27.76
N THR A 55 14.01 33.27 -27.94
CA THR A 55 13.58 33.74 -29.26
C THR A 55 14.63 34.67 -29.89
N PRO A 56 15.17 34.34 -31.08
CA PRO A 56 16.12 35.21 -31.76
C PRO A 56 15.44 36.50 -32.21
N ARG A 57 16.12 37.65 -32.06
CA ARG A 57 15.53 38.98 -32.31
C ARG A 57 16.20 39.77 -33.43
N THR A 58 17.34 39.28 -33.93
CA THR A 58 18.21 40.05 -34.82
C THR A 58 18.74 39.18 -35.95
N ILE A 59 18.80 39.75 -37.15
CA ILE A 59 19.51 39.17 -38.30
C ILE A 59 21.01 39.15 -37.98
N ASN A 60 21.66 38.03 -38.26
CA ASN A 60 23.09 37.82 -38.00
C ASN A 60 23.66 36.76 -38.96
N THR A 61 24.88 36.28 -38.72
CA THR A 61 25.49 35.24 -39.58
C THR A 61 24.75 33.90 -39.56
N THR A 62 23.93 33.63 -38.52
CA THR A 62 23.11 32.42 -38.37
C THR A 62 21.73 32.59 -39.01
N TYR A 63 21.15 33.79 -38.92
CA TYR A 63 19.87 34.19 -39.54
C TYR A 63 20.15 35.33 -40.52
N PRO A 64 20.59 35.02 -41.76
CA PRO A 64 21.17 36.01 -42.68
C PRO A 64 20.14 36.97 -43.30
N ASP A 65 18.85 36.63 -43.23
CA ASP A 65 17.75 37.44 -43.76
C ASP A 65 16.51 37.39 -42.87
N GLN A 66 15.54 38.25 -43.18
CA GLN A 66 14.29 38.37 -42.43
C GLN A 66 13.45 37.08 -42.48
N ALA A 67 13.50 36.33 -43.59
CA ALA A 67 12.72 35.10 -43.74
C ALA A 67 13.24 34.00 -42.80
N SER A 68 14.57 33.83 -42.76
CA SER A 68 15.29 32.90 -41.88
C SER A 68 15.10 33.27 -40.41
N LEU A 69 15.10 34.56 -40.08
CA LEU A 69 14.81 35.03 -38.72
C LEU A 69 13.37 34.72 -38.30
N LEU A 70 12.38 34.98 -39.16
CA LEU A 70 10.97 34.68 -38.89
C LEU A 70 10.74 33.17 -38.74
N GLN A 71 11.36 32.36 -39.59
CA GLN A 71 11.28 30.90 -39.48
C GLN A 71 11.84 30.42 -38.14
N ALA A 72 13.03 30.88 -37.74
CA ALA A 72 13.65 30.51 -36.47
C ALA A 72 12.82 30.99 -35.26
N GLN A 73 12.15 32.14 -35.36
CA GLN A 73 11.23 32.62 -34.32
C GLN A 73 10.02 31.69 -34.17
N GLU A 74 9.44 31.23 -35.27
CA GLU A 74 8.30 30.31 -35.22
C GLU A 74 8.72 28.92 -34.70
N GLU A 75 9.89 28.42 -35.12
CA GLU A 75 10.46 27.16 -34.60
C GLU A 75 10.69 27.22 -33.09
N VAL A 76 11.26 28.32 -32.56
CA VAL A 76 11.45 28.50 -31.11
C VAL A 76 10.10 28.59 -30.38
N LYS A 77 9.11 29.26 -30.98
CA LYS A 77 7.78 29.40 -30.40
C LYS A 77 7.06 28.05 -30.32
N GLU A 78 7.11 27.25 -31.38
CA GLU A 78 6.54 25.89 -31.39
C GLU A 78 7.29 24.98 -30.40
N HIS A 79 8.62 25.04 -30.33
CA HIS A 79 9.41 24.30 -29.34
C HIS A 79 9.00 24.66 -27.90
N ASN A 80 8.99 25.96 -27.56
CA ASN A 80 8.64 26.41 -26.21
C ASN A 80 7.22 26.02 -25.84
N LYS A 81 6.28 26.12 -26.79
CA LYS A 81 4.91 25.68 -26.59
C LYS A 81 4.83 24.18 -26.30
N ALA A 82 5.54 23.35 -27.05
CA ALA A 82 5.58 21.90 -26.81
C ALA A 82 6.16 21.55 -25.43
N VAL A 83 7.24 22.24 -25.02
CA VAL A 83 7.84 22.08 -23.68
C VAL A 83 6.85 22.47 -22.58
N GLU A 84 6.15 23.59 -22.74
CA GLU A 84 5.14 24.04 -21.77
C GLU A 84 3.94 23.07 -21.69
N GLU A 85 3.45 22.60 -22.84
CA GLU A 85 2.35 21.62 -22.89
C GLU A 85 2.75 20.30 -22.20
N GLN A 86 3.96 19.81 -22.45
CA GLN A 86 4.50 18.64 -21.77
C GLN A 86 4.56 18.86 -20.25
N TYR A 87 5.15 19.97 -19.80
CA TYR A 87 5.23 20.29 -18.37
C TYR A 87 3.85 20.36 -17.71
N VAL A 88 2.86 20.94 -18.39
CA VAL A 88 1.48 21.02 -17.89
C VAL A 88 0.87 19.64 -17.72
N GLU A 89 1.06 18.72 -18.66
CA GLU A 89 0.56 17.36 -18.54
C GLU A 89 1.26 16.55 -17.45
N GLU A 90 2.60 16.63 -17.36
CA GLU A 90 3.37 16.02 -16.27
C GLU A 90 2.91 16.54 -14.90
N TRP A 91 2.71 17.86 -14.78
CA TRP A 91 2.24 18.46 -13.54
C TRP A 91 0.81 18.03 -13.16
N LYS A 92 -0.07 17.86 -14.15
CA LYS A 92 -1.42 17.32 -13.91
C LYS A 92 -1.35 15.89 -13.38
N GLN A 93 -0.47 15.05 -13.92
CA GLN A 93 -0.27 13.69 -13.43
C GLN A 93 0.26 13.69 -11.99
N ARG A 94 1.28 14.50 -11.69
CA ARG A 94 1.83 14.62 -10.33
C ARG A 94 0.80 15.09 -9.32
N ARG A 95 0.01 16.13 -9.63
CA ARG A 95 -1.09 16.56 -8.75
C ARG A 95 -2.13 15.48 -8.50
N ARG A 96 -2.45 14.70 -9.53
CA ARG A 96 -3.40 13.58 -9.38
C ARG A 96 -2.84 12.52 -8.45
N TRP A 97 -1.56 12.20 -8.58
CA TRP A 97 -0.86 11.29 -7.68
C TRP A 97 -0.85 11.82 -6.25
N GLU A 98 -0.44 13.08 -6.02
CA GLU A 98 -0.44 13.72 -4.69
C GLU A 98 -1.83 13.70 -4.03
N ALA A 99 -2.87 14.01 -4.79
CA ALA A 99 -4.24 13.99 -4.30
C ALA A 99 -4.69 12.57 -3.90
N ALA A 100 -4.31 11.55 -4.68
CA ALA A 100 -4.61 10.15 -4.39
C ALA A 100 -3.86 9.67 -3.13
N SER A 101 -2.57 9.98 -3.02
CA SER A 101 -1.74 9.68 -1.84
C SER A 101 -2.29 10.36 -0.59
N ALA A 102 -2.67 11.64 -0.67
CA ALA A 102 -3.29 12.35 0.45
C ALA A 102 -4.66 11.75 0.84
N ALA A 103 -5.49 11.37 -0.13
CA ALA A 103 -6.79 10.76 0.14
C ALA A 103 -6.65 9.42 0.88
N LEU A 104 -5.69 8.58 0.47
CA LEU A 104 -5.39 7.33 1.16
C LEU A 104 -4.77 7.57 2.55
N GLY A 105 -3.86 8.54 2.66
CA GLY A 105 -3.28 8.96 3.95
C GLY A 105 -4.33 9.45 4.95
N LEU A 106 -5.36 10.17 4.49
CA LEU A 106 -6.49 10.57 5.34
C LEU A 106 -7.32 9.38 5.84
N VAL A 107 -7.46 8.33 5.02
CA VAL A 107 -8.11 7.08 5.45
C VAL A 107 -7.26 6.36 6.49
N LEU A 108 -5.93 6.30 6.31
CA LEU A 108 -5.04 5.76 7.35
C LEU A 108 -5.18 6.55 8.66
N LEU A 109 -5.08 7.88 8.59
CA LEU A 109 -5.18 8.76 9.76
C LEU A 109 -6.51 8.60 10.51
N SER A 110 -7.62 8.39 9.80
CA SER A 110 -8.96 8.27 10.40
C SER A 110 -9.30 6.86 10.90
N THR A 111 -8.65 5.83 10.37
CA THR A 111 -8.97 4.42 10.68
C THR A 111 -7.93 3.73 11.54
N VAL A 112 -6.68 4.20 11.53
CA VAL A 112 -5.58 3.61 12.29
C VAL A 112 -5.48 4.29 13.65
N PRO A 113 -5.37 3.53 14.76
CA PRO A 113 -5.07 4.06 16.08
C PRO A 113 -3.83 4.96 16.10
N GLN A 114 -3.88 6.07 16.85
CA GLN A 114 -2.82 7.07 16.89
C GLN A 114 -1.43 6.48 17.17
N SER A 115 -1.31 5.59 18.15
CA SER A 115 -0.02 4.96 18.49
C SER A 115 0.57 4.10 17.37
N LEU A 116 -0.27 3.51 16.51
CA LEU A 116 0.18 2.78 15.34
C LEU A 116 0.57 3.74 14.22
N TYR A 117 -0.22 4.81 14.04
CA TYR A 117 0.04 5.83 13.02
C TYR A 117 1.35 6.60 13.26
N GLU A 118 1.65 6.98 14.50
CA GLU A 118 2.91 7.63 14.87
C GLU A 118 4.14 6.73 14.57
N SER A 119 3.98 5.41 14.61
CA SER A 119 5.09 4.49 14.29
C SER A 119 5.37 4.33 12.79
N ILE A 120 4.49 4.85 11.93
CA ILE A 120 4.60 4.74 10.47
C ILE A 120 4.64 6.11 9.78
N SER A 121 4.46 7.22 10.52
CA SER A 121 4.35 8.56 9.95
C SER A 121 5.60 9.02 9.20
N ASP A 122 6.75 8.46 9.57
CA ASP A 122 8.04 8.81 8.97
C ASP A 122 8.34 8.01 7.69
N LEU A 123 7.46 7.07 7.32
CA LEU A 123 7.61 6.29 6.09
C LEU A 123 7.24 7.15 4.86
N PRO A 124 8.06 7.09 3.80
CA PRO A 124 7.98 8.01 2.67
C PRO A 124 6.73 7.80 1.80
N ASP A 125 6.24 6.56 1.72
CA ASP A 125 5.13 6.19 0.84
C ASP A 125 3.93 5.60 1.62
N ILE A 126 2.73 5.87 1.13
CA ILE A 126 1.48 5.26 1.58
C ILE A 126 1.53 3.74 1.42
N ALA A 127 2.18 3.23 0.37
CA ALA A 127 2.38 1.79 0.20
C ALA A 127 3.15 1.19 1.38
N ASP A 128 4.25 1.82 1.78
CA ASP A 128 5.10 1.37 2.89
C ASP A 128 4.35 1.46 4.23
N GLN A 129 3.62 2.55 4.44
CA GLN A 129 2.77 2.71 5.63
C GLN A 129 1.72 1.58 5.72
N PHE A 130 1.01 1.32 4.63
CA PHE A 130 0.02 0.26 4.55
C PHE A 130 0.64 -1.13 4.78
N ASN A 131 1.72 -1.44 4.07
CA ASN A 131 2.40 -2.74 4.17
C ASN A 131 2.98 -2.97 5.57
N THR A 132 3.50 -1.93 6.22
CA THR A 132 4.00 -2.01 7.60
C THR A 132 2.88 -2.31 8.60
N ILE A 133 1.71 -1.67 8.45
CA ILE A 133 0.53 -1.98 9.28
C ILE A 133 0.13 -3.45 9.09
N VAL A 134 -0.03 -3.89 7.84
CA VAL A 134 -0.45 -5.25 7.52
C VAL A 134 0.57 -6.28 8.01
N GLY A 135 1.86 -6.01 7.80
CA GLY A 135 2.97 -6.85 8.25
C GLY A 135 2.96 -7.04 9.77
N ARG A 136 2.80 -5.95 10.54
CA ARG A 136 2.72 -6.01 12.01
C ARG A 136 1.69 -7.03 12.50
N PHE A 137 0.51 -7.12 11.88
CA PHE A 137 -0.54 -8.04 12.33
C PHE A 137 -0.45 -9.44 11.73
N ARG A 138 0.16 -9.60 10.54
CA ARG A 138 0.48 -10.92 9.99
C ARG A 138 1.59 -11.61 10.78
N ASP A 139 2.64 -10.88 11.11
CA ASP A 139 3.82 -11.41 11.83
C ASP A 139 3.51 -11.70 13.30
N GLN A 140 2.52 -11.00 13.89
CA GLN A 140 2.04 -11.25 15.25
C GLN A 140 1.08 -12.45 15.38
N GLY A 141 0.78 -13.18 14.29
CA GLY A 141 0.07 -14.46 14.36
C GLY A 141 -1.37 -14.40 14.89
N VAL A 142 -2.03 -13.24 14.86
CA VAL A 142 -3.38 -13.04 15.42
C VAL A 142 -4.44 -13.90 14.70
N THR A 143 -4.15 -14.37 13.48
CA THR A 143 -4.99 -15.32 12.75
C THR A 143 -4.81 -16.78 13.16
N GLU A 144 -3.61 -17.22 13.57
CA GLU A 144 -3.42 -18.64 13.93
C GLU A 144 -3.90 -18.93 15.35
N CYS A 145 -3.53 -18.11 16.34
CA CYS A 145 -3.90 -18.39 17.73
C CYS A 145 -5.41 -18.39 17.99
N SER A 146 -6.19 -17.56 17.28
CA SER A 146 -7.65 -17.51 17.44
C SER A 146 -8.35 -18.71 16.78
N ILE A 147 -7.92 -19.12 15.58
CA ILE A 147 -8.42 -20.31 14.90
C ILE A 147 -8.05 -21.58 15.68
N TRP A 148 -6.82 -21.67 16.17
CA TRP A 148 -6.40 -22.77 17.04
C TRP A 148 -7.17 -22.75 18.37
N ALA A 149 -7.37 -21.58 18.99
CA ALA A 149 -8.15 -21.48 20.22
C ALA A 149 -9.61 -21.91 20.02
N ASP A 150 -10.27 -21.52 18.92
CA ASP A 150 -11.65 -21.93 18.63
C ASP A 150 -11.73 -23.41 18.25
N PHE A 151 -10.73 -23.94 17.53
CA PHE A 151 -10.58 -25.37 17.30
C PHE A 151 -10.43 -26.15 18.62
N PHE A 152 -9.60 -25.66 19.55
CA PHE A 152 -9.43 -26.27 20.86
C PHE A 152 -10.71 -26.17 21.71
N LYS A 153 -11.44 -25.06 21.66
CA LYS A 153 -12.75 -24.94 22.34
C LYS A 153 -13.75 -25.95 21.80
N LEU A 154 -13.84 -26.13 20.48
CA LEU A 154 -14.72 -27.12 19.85
C LEU A 154 -14.37 -28.56 20.29
N ARG A 155 -13.07 -28.88 20.38
CA ARG A 155 -12.60 -30.21 20.84
C ARG A 155 -12.68 -30.41 22.34
N ALA A 156 -12.56 -29.34 23.12
CA ALA A 156 -12.70 -29.38 24.58
C ALA A 156 -14.16 -29.46 25.03
N HIS A 157 -15.12 -29.01 24.21
CA HIS A 157 -16.55 -29.11 24.52
C HIS A 157 -17.01 -30.56 24.78
N GLU A 158 -16.36 -31.55 24.16
CA GLU A 158 -16.65 -32.99 24.36
C GLU A 158 -15.83 -33.63 25.52
N CYS A 159 -15.15 -32.81 26.32
CA CYS A 159 -14.31 -33.26 27.42
C CYS A 159 -14.83 -32.71 28.74
N ASN A 160 -15.44 -33.59 29.55
CA ASN A 160 -16.07 -33.21 30.82
C ASN A 160 -15.06 -32.74 31.90
N THR A 161 -13.77 -33.04 31.72
CA THR A 161 -12.69 -32.58 32.59
C THR A 161 -11.42 -32.25 31.81
N THR A 162 -10.58 -31.38 32.36
CA THR A 162 -9.27 -31.02 31.80
C THR A 162 -8.37 -32.24 31.61
N ILE A 163 -8.47 -33.24 32.49
CA ILE A 163 -7.70 -34.48 32.42
C ILE A 163 -8.09 -35.29 31.18
N THR A 164 -9.39 -35.49 30.95
CA THR A 164 -9.89 -36.19 29.74
C THR A 164 -9.51 -35.49 28.44
N PHE A 165 -9.44 -34.15 28.43
CA PHE A 165 -8.96 -33.41 27.27
C PHE A 165 -7.46 -33.67 27.03
N VAL A 166 -6.64 -33.56 28.08
CA VAL A 166 -5.20 -33.78 27.99
C VAL A 166 -4.88 -35.22 27.55
N ASP A 167 -5.61 -36.22 28.05
CA ASP A 167 -5.42 -37.61 27.65
C ASP A 167 -5.82 -37.86 26.18
N LYS A 168 -6.96 -37.30 25.73
CA LYS A 168 -7.37 -37.37 24.32
C LYS A 168 -6.39 -36.63 23.41
N PHE A 169 -5.87 -35.48 23.85
CA PHE A 169 -4.90 -34.70 23.10
C PHE A 169 -3.56 -35.43 22.98
N LYS A 170 -3.04 -35.97 24.09
CA LYS A 170 -1.83 -36.82 24.10
C LYS A 170 -2.02 -38.07 23.23
N ALA A 171 -3.17 -38.71 23.27
CA ALA A 171 -3.50 -39.84 22.39
C ALA A 171 -3.57 -39.42 20.91
N GLY A 172 -4.03 -38.19 20.61
CA GLY A 172 -4.02 -37.61 19.27
C GLY A 172 -2.60 -37.33 18.77
N LEU A 173 -1.74 -36.75 19.61
CA LEU A 173 -0.31 -36.55 19.31
C LEU A 173 0.43 -37.88 19.10
N ALA A 174 0.12 -38.90 19.91
CA ALA A 174 0.68 -40.24 19.75
C ALA A 174 0.25 -40.94 18.45
N LYS A 175 -0.91 -40.58 17.90
CA LYS A 175 -1.33 -41.03 16.55
C LYS A 175 -0.58 -40.30 15.45
N LEU A 176 -0.25 -39.01 15.64
CA LEU A 176 0.55 -38.24 14.69
C LEU A 176 2.00 -38.74 14.59
N THR A 177 2.60 -39.21 15.69
CA THR A 177 3.92 -39.87 15.67
C THR A 177 3.93 -41.23 14.97
N GLN A 178 2.76 -41.84 14.74
CA GLN A 178 2.62 -43.04 13.89
C GLN A 178 2.47 -42.71 12.40
N ILE A 179 2.19 -41.45 12.04
CA ILE A 179 2.13 -41.00 10.64
C ILE A 179 3.57 -40.72 10.16
N LYS A 180 4.33 -41.79 9.92
CA LYS A 180 5.65 -41.71 9.26
C LYS A 180 5.56 -41.23 7.79
N ASP A 181 4.37 -41.10 7.22
CA ASP A 181 4.14 -40.69 5.82
C ASP A 181 3.90 -39.19 5.63
N CYS A 182 3.70 -38.42 6.71
CA CYS A 182 3.73 -36.97 6.62
C CYS A 182 5.17 -36.55 6.90
N LYS A 183 5.89 -36.16 5.84
CA LYS A 183 7.28 -35.65 5.84
C LYS A 183 7.46 -34.41 6.73
N LEU A 184 7.26 -34.54 8.04
CA LEU A 184 7.65 -33.56 9.04
C LEU A 184 9.12 -33.84 9.33
N SER A 185 9.99 -32.91 8.92
CA SER A 185 11.42 -33.05 9.15
C SER A 185 11.72 -33.00 10.65
N ASP A 186 12.76 -33.71 11.07
CA ASP A 186 13.13 -34.01 12.47
C ASP A 186 13.31 -32.78 13.39
N ARG A 187 13.21 -31.55 12.88
CA ARG A 187 13.24 -30.32 13.67
C ARG A 187 11.97 -30.03 14.47
N GLN A 188 10.89 -30.78 14.28
CA GLN A 188 9.62 -30.58 15.01
C GLN A 188 9.35 -31.64 16.09
N ALA A 189 10.29 -32.56 16.34
CA ALA A 189 10.15 -33.61 17.34
C ALA A 189 10.58 -33.20 18.77
N VAL A 190 10.88 -31.91 19.01
CA VAL A 190 11.21 -31.40 20.34
C VAL A 190 10.36 -30.17 20.65
N TYR A 191 9.18 -30.42 21.21
CA TYR A 191 8.60 -29.81 22.42
C TYR A 191 7.26 -30.47 22.72
#